data_AF-A0A164P722-F1
#
_entry.id   AF-A0A164P722-F1
#
_cell.length_a   1.000
_cell.length_b   1.000
_cell.length_c   1.000
_cell.angle_alpha   90.00
_cell.angle_beta   90.00
_cell.angle_gamma   90.00
#
_symmetry.space_group_name_H-M   'P 1'
#
loop_
_entity.id
_entity.type
_entity.pdbx_description
1 polymer ?
#
loop_
_entity_poly.entity_id
_entity_poly.type
_entity_poly.pdbx_seq_one_letter_code
_entity_poly.pdbx_strand_id
1 'polypeptide(L)'
;MTQLKQHLILQHNPTEDLLVEEIDELKATNRKLEETITRLKKDLMQKEDENEELTNTLEMLQMKENLLQLTDAISNFNRRSEFLPPTPSASPDQYAAKRMVPFDGDITIEYNALRDAICYGREGQSKDSLNAMVATLIDYFILPKEQGEYSLSGRPCRSIPNSKPKKPFPVFIIDAMTSKHFVVYFILPRWKTWHNNDLSKEQIKAAITAKLVNSHSKIKKKNLKGQQLNIEEEILGAGTNDNYGNQQAGSIE
;
A
#
# COMPACT_ATOMS: atom_id res chain seq x y z
N MET A 1 -32.69 -27.87 -83.57
CA MET A 1 -31.39 -27.47 -83.00
C MET A 1 -31.45 -26.02 -82.52
N THR A 2 -32.42 -25.66 -81.68
CA THR A 2 -32.69 -24.22 -81.39
C THR A 2 -33.44 -24.00 -80.08
N GLN A 3 -33.11 -24.71 -79.00
CA GLN A 3 -33.64 -24.38 -77.65
C GLN A 3 -32.61 -24.54 -76.53
N LEU A 4 -31.31 -24.51 -76.87
CA LEU A 4 -30.21 -24.73 -75.92
C LEU A 4 -29.24 -23.55 -75.84
N LYS A 5 -29.67 -22.35 -76.24
CA LYS A 5 -28.80 -21.15 -76.30
C LYS A 5 -29.34 -19.90 -75.59
N GLN A 6 -30.37 -20.00 -74.76
CA GLN A 6 -30.95 -18.81 -74.10
C GLN A 6 -31.13 -18.91 -72.58
N HIS A 7 -30.51 -19.87 -71.90
CA HIS A 7 -30.56 -19.94 -70.44
C HIS A 7 -29.21 -20.23 -69.79
N LEU A 8 -28.15 -19.70 -70.38
CA LEU A 8 -26.91 -19.44 -69.66
C LEU A 8 -26.62 -17.93 -69.70
N ILE A 9 -27.64 -17.14 -69.36
CA ILE A 9 -27.38 -15.78 -68.91
C ILE A 9 -26.74 -15.96 -67.54
N LEU A 10 -25.43 -15.72 -67.48
CA LEU A 10 -24.70 -15.48 -66.24
C LEU A 10 -25.58 -14.62 -65.34
N GLN A 11 -26.18 -15.22 -64.31
CA GLN A 11 -26.85 -14.45 -63.28
C GLN A 11 -25.75 -13.73 -62.52
N HIS A 12 -25.41 -12.53 -62.99
CA HIS A 12 -24.71 -11.54 -62.20
C HIS A 12 -25.58 -11.27 -60.99
N ASN A 13 -25.17 -11.79 -59.84
CA ASN A 13 -25.89 -11.67 -58.59
C ASN A 13 -25.43 -10.35 -57.94
N PRO A 14 -26.24 -9.27 -57.99
CA PRO A 14 -25.82 -7.96 -57.51
C PRO A 14 -25.46 -7.95 -56.02
N THR A 15 -25.93 -8.96 -55.28
CA THR A 15 -25.59 -9.18 -53.87
C THR A 15 -24.14 -9.61 -53.69
N GLU A 16 -23.58 -10.39 -54.62
CA GLU A 16 -22.18 -10.82 -54.57
C GLU A 16 -21.23 -9.65 -54.83
N ASP A 17 -21.58 -8.75 -55.75
CA ASP A 17 -20.76 -7.56 -56.04
C ASP A 17 -20.72 -6.59 -54.85
N LEU A 18 -21.85 -6.39 -54.17
CA LEU A 18 -21.92 -5.59 -52.94
C LEU A 18 -21.07 -6.18 -51.81
N LEU A 19 -21.07 -7.51 -51.65
CA LEU A 19 -20.24 -8.18 -50.65
C LEU A 19 -18.75 -8.10 -50.99
N VAL A 20 -18.38 -8.17 -52.28
CA VAL A 20 -17.00 -8.00 -52.72
C VAL A 20 -16.52 -6.57 -52.45
N GLU A 21 -17.34 -5.57 -52.72
CA GLU A 21 -17.05 -4.16 -52.44
C GLU A 21 -16.86 -3.93 -50.92
N GLU A 22 -17.77 -4.44 -50.08
CA GLU A 22 -17.66 -4.37 -48.62
C GLU A 22 -16.38 -5.06 -48.09
N ILE A 23 -16.02 -6.22 -48.64
CA ILE A 23 -14.79 -6.92 -48.27
C ILE A 23 -13.55 -6.10 -48.62
N ASP A 24 -13.54 -5.43 -49.77
CA ASP A 24 -12.40 -4.62 -50.20
C ASP A 24 -12.28 -3.31 -49.40
N GLU A 25 -13.40 -2.69 -49.02
CA GLU A 25 -13.43 -1.57 -48.08
C GLU A 25 -12.93 -1.95 -46.68
N LEU A 26 -13.35 -3.12 -46.17
CA LEU A 26 -12.89 -3.65 -44.88
C LEU A 26 -11.40 -3.96 -44.91
N LYS A 27 -10.87 -4.53 -46.00
CA LYS A 27 -9.42 -4.75 -46.18
C LYS A 27 -8.65 -3.43 -46.21
N ALA A 28 -9.15 -2.43 -46.93
CA ALA A 28 -8.52 -1.11 -46.99
C ALA A 28 -8.50 -0.43 -45.62
N THR A 29 -9.58 -0.59 -44.84
CA THR A 29 -9.68 -0.06 -43.48
C THR A 29 -8.73 -0.77 -42.52
N ASN A 30 -8.67 -2.11 -42.57
CA ASN A 30 -7.72 -2.88 -41.77
C ASN A 30 -6.28 -2.49 -42.04
N ARG A 31 -5.91 -2.31 -43.31
CA ARG A 31 -4.56 -1.85 -43.67
C ARG A 31 -4.25 -0.47 -43.07
N LYS A 32 -5.18 0.49 -43.14
CA LYS A 32 -5.01 1.81 -42.50
C LYS A 32 -4.86 1.72 -40.98
N LEU A 33 -5.61 0.82 -40.34
CA LEU A 33 -5.51 0.60 -38.90
C LEU A 33 -4.15 -0.01 -38.52
N GLU A 34 -3.66 -0.99 -39.28
CA GLU A 34 -2.33 -1.59 -39.06
C GLU A 34 -1.21 -0.56 -39.22
N GLU A 35 -1.29 0.30 -40.25
CA GLU A 35 -0.35 1.41 -40.45
C GLU A 35 -0.41 2.42 -39.28
N THR A 36 -1.60 2.70 -38.76
CA THR A 36 -1.81 3.60 -37.61
C THR A 36 -1.25 3.01 -36.33
N ILE A 37 -1.50 1.72 -36.06
CA ILE A 37 -0.95 1.00 -34.90
C ILE A 37 0.58 1.02 -34.95
N THR A 38 1.16 0.77 -36.12
CA THR A 38 2.61 0.78 -36.30
C THR A 38 3.21 2.15 -36.03
N ARG A 39 2.56 3.22 -36.50
CA ARG A 39 2.97 4.60 -36.23
C ARG A 39 2.88 4.94 -34.73
N LEU A 40 1.74 4.65 -34.10
CA LEU A 40 1.51 4.91 -32.68
C LEU A 40 2.51 4.16 -31.79
N LYS A 41 2.87 2.92 -32.15
CA LYS A 41 3.92 2.16 -31.43
C LYS A 41 5.28 2.84 -31.52
N LYS A 42 5.64 3.38 -32.69
CA LYS A 42 6.89 4.12 -32.87
C LYS A 42 6.90 5.42 -32.06
N ASP A 43 5.80 6.17 -32.10
CA ASP A 43 5.66 7.41 -31.34
C ASP A 43 5.69 7.16 -29.83
N LEU A 44 5.06 6.08 -29.36
CA LEU A 44 5.11 5.67 -27.96
C LEU A 44 6.54 5.38 -27.50
N MET A 45 7.29 4.58 -28.27
CA MET A 45 8.68 4.25 -27.96
C MET A 45 9.55 5.51 -27.87
N GLN A 46 9.39 6.45 -28.80
CA GLN A 46 10.09 7.74 -28.75
C GLN A 46 9.74 8.54 -27.49
N LYS A 47 8.46 8.53 -27.06
CA LYS A 47 8.05 9.19 -25.82
C LYS A 47 8.56 8.50 -24.56
N GLU A 48 8.75 7.19 -24.59
CA GLU A 48 9.37 6.45 -23.50
C GLU A 48 10.85 6.84 -23.36
N ASP A 49 11.59 6.92 -24.47
CA ASP A 49 13.00 7.38 -24.49
C ASP A 49 13.14 8.83 -24.00
N GLU A 50 12.29 9.75 -24.48
CA GLU A 50 12.27 11.16 -24.02
C GLU A 50 11.97 11.25 -22.50
N ASN A 51 11.08 10.40 -21.99
CA ASN A 51 10.72 10.40 -20.58
C ASN A 51 11.85 9.85 -19.69
N GLU A 52 12.63 8.88 -20.19
CA GLU A 52 13.84 8.41 -19.51
C GLU A 52 14.89 9.52 -19.42
N GLU A 53 15.14 10.25 -20.51
CA GLU A 53 16.09 11.38 -20.52
C GLU A 53 15.66 12.51 -19.57
N LEU A 54 14.36 12.85 -19.56
CA LEU A 54 13.80 13.85 -18.64
C LEU A 54 13.93 13.41 -17.18
N THR A 55 13.72 12.12 -16.89
CA THR A 55 13.87 11.57 -15.53
C THR A 55 15.32 11.69 -15.07
N ASN A 56 16.28 11.32 -15.91
CA ASN A 56 17.71 11.46 -15.62
C ASN A 56 18.11 12.93 -15.37
N THR A 57 17.56 13.85 -16.17
CA THR A 57 17.81 15.29 -16.00
C THR A 57 17.24 15.82 -14.69
N LEU A 58 16.04 15.39 -14.31
CA LEU A 58 15.41 15.77 -13.05
C LEU A 58 16.21 15.30 -11.84
N GLU A 59 16.70 14.06 -11.86
CA GLU A 59 17.55 13.52 -10.79
C GLU A 59 18.85 14.32 -10.64
N MET A 60 19.49 14.68 -11.75
CA MET A 60 20.69 15.52 -11.74
C MET A 60 20.43 16.90 -11.14
N LEU A 61 19.31 17.54 -11.51
CA LEU A 61 18.93 18.85 -10.98
C LEU A 61 18.63 18.79 -9.48
N GLN A 62 17.92 17.76 -9.01
CA GLN A 62 17.66 17.54 -7.59
C GLN A 62 18.96 17.32 -6.80
N MET A 63 19.91 16.56 -7.35
CA MET A 63 21.22 16.38 -6.72
C MET A 63 21.98 17.70 -6.60
N LYS A 64 21.95 18.52 -7.65
CA LYS A 64 22.57 19.85 -7.66
C LYS A 64 21.93 20.79 -6.62
N GLU A 65 20.60 20.76 -6.50
CA GLU A 65 19.88 21.54 -5.50
C GLU A 65 20.23 21.11 -4.07
N ASN A 66 20.29 19.80 -3.81
CA ASN A 66 20.70 19.27 -2.51
C ASN A 66 22.14 19.68 -2.15
N LEU A 67 23.07 19.65 -3.11
CA LEU A 67 24.44 20.12 -2.90
C LEU A 67 24.50 21.62 -2.60
N LEU A 68 23.66 22.43 -3.24
CA LEU A 68 23.58 23.86 -2.97
C LEU A 68 23.06 24.12 -1.54
N GLN A 69 21.97 23.45 -1.15
CA GLN A 69 21.42 23.55 0.22
C GLN A 69 22.43 23.12 1.29
N LEU A 70 23.22 22.07 1.03
CA LEU A 70 24.30 21.63 1.93
C LEU A 70 25.42 22.67 2.01
N THR A 71 25.79 23.27 0.89
CA THR A 71 26.83 24.32 0.83
C THR A 71 26.42 25.55 1.64
N ASP A 72 25.16 25.97 1.52
CA ASP A 72 24.60 27.08 2.29
C ASP A 72 24.52 26.75 3.79
N ALA A 73 24.12 25.53 4.14
CA ALA A 73 24.07 25.07 5.53
C ALA A 73 25.46 25.06 6.19
N ILE A 74 26.50 24.59 5.48
CA ILE A 74 27.89 24.59 5.96
C ILE A 74 28.41 26.03 6.10
N SER A 75 28.10 26.89 5.14
CA SER A 75 28.50 28.31 5.18
C SER A 75 27.87 29.06 6.36
N ASN A 76 26.60 28.76 6.66
CA ASN A 76 25.90 29.30 7.82
C ASN A 76 26.42 28.74 9.15
N PHE A 77 26.85 27.47 9.18
CA PHE A 77 27.47 26.86 10.35
C PHE A 77 28.83 27.50 10.68
N ASN A 78 29.68 27.70 9.67
CA ASN A 78 30.99 28.32 9.84
C ASN A 78 30.92 29.79 10.31
N ARG A 79 29.90 30.54 9.88
CA ARG A 79 29.67 31.92 10.38
C ARG A 79 29.21 31.99 11.84
N ARG A 80 28.69 30.91 12.41
CA ARG A 80 28.15 30.87 13.78
C ARG A 80 29.20 30.48 14.83
N SER A 81 30.42 30.14 14.42
CA SER A 81 31.48 29.65 15.31
C SER A 81 32.24 30.75 16.09
N GLU A 82 32.01 32.04 15.83
CA GLU A 82 32.78 33.12 16.47
C GLU A 82 32.08 33.82 17.67
N PHE A 83 30.84 33.47 18.01
CA PHE A 83 30.16 34.04 19.18
C PHE A 83 29.31 33.01 19.91
N LEU A 84 29.90 32.34 20.90
CA LEU A 84 29.15 31.56 21.89
C LEU A 84 28.98 32.41 23.16
N PRO A 85 27.77 32.92 23.48
CA PRO A 85 27.41 33.20 24.86
C PRO A 85 27.22 31.87 25.62
N PRO A 86 27.33 31.86 26.97
CA PRO A 86 27.29 30.64 27.74
C PRO A 86 25.96 29.90 27.55
N THR A 87 26.07 28.61 27.31
CA THR A 87 24.98 27.66 27.10
C THR A 87 23.99 27.72 28.27
N PRO A 88 22.71 28.10 28.07
CA PRO A 88 21.70 27.72 29.03
C PRO A 88 21.45 26.22 28.85
N SER A 89 21.65 25.47 29.93
CA SER A 89 21.16 24.10 30.07
C SER A 89 19.68 24.07 29.70
N ALA A 90 19.37 23.53 28.52
CA ALA A 90 18.01 23.34 28.06
C ALA A 90 17.73 21.84 28.01
N SER A 91 16.82 21.43 28.89
CA SER A 91 16.17 20.14 29.00
C SER A 91 15.74 19.56 27.64
N PRO A 92 15.72 18.22 27.47
CA PRO A 92 15.35 17.55 26.23
C PRO A 92 13.83 17.54 25.95
N ASP A 93 13.14 18.67 26.16
CA ASP A 93 11.68 18.79 25.99
C ASP A 93 11.27 19.89 24.99
N GLN A 94 12.09 20.15 23.97
CA GLN A 94 11.57 20.85 22.79
C GLN A 94 10.89 19.83 21.88
N TYR A 95 9.57 19.70 22.07
CA TYR A 95 8.64 19.10 21.12
C TYR A 95 8.93 19.65 19.71
N ALA A 96 9.76 18.95 18.94
CA ALA A 96 9.88 19.20 17.51
C ALA A 96 8.48 19.00 16.94
N ALA A 97 7.87 20.08 16.44
CA ALA A 97 6.55 20.00 15.81
C ALA A 97 6.58 18.86 14.79
N LYS A 98 5.63 17.92 14.90
CA LYS A 98 5.54 16.76 14.01
C LYS A 98 5.49 17.26 12.56
N ARG A 99 6.60 17.09 11.83
CA ARG A 99 6.68 17.51 10.43
C ARG A 99 5.75 16.59 9.63
N MET A 100 4.65 17.15 9.14
CA MET A 100 3.74 16.45 8.24
C MET A 100 4.25 16.58 6.81
N VAL A 101 4.14 15.50 6.04
CA VAL A 101 4.46 15.47 4.62
C VAL A 101 3.29 14.91 3.83
N PRO A 102 3.10 15.33 2.56
CA PRO A 102 2.12 14.72 1.68
C PRO A 102 2.42 13.22 1.52
N PHE A 103 1.40 12.39 1.73
CA PHE A 103 1.44 10.96 1.52
C PHE A 103 0.80 10.60 0.18
N ASP A 104 -0.44 11.05 -0.05
CA ASP A 104 -1.16 10.93 -1.32
C ASP A 104 -2.25 11.99 -1.42
N GLY A 105 -2.16 12.90 -2.40
CA GLY A 105 -3.07 14.04 -2.51
C GLY A 105 -3.17 14.83 -1.20
N ASP A 106 -4.37 14.89 -0.64
CA ASP A 106 -4.67 15.59 0.63
C ASP A 106 -4.35 14.76 1.88
N ILE A 107 -3.96 13.49 1.74
CA ILE A 107 -3.60 12.63 2.86
C ILE A 107 -2.17 12.96 3.27
N THR A 108 -1.98 13.25 4.55
CA THR A 108 -0.66 13.57 5.12
C THR A 108 -0.22 12.52 6.13
N ILE A 109 1.10 12.35 6.24
CA ILE A 109 1.75 11.44 7.19
C ILE A 109 2.86 12.17 7.94
N GLU A 110 3.14 11.77 9.17
CA GLU A 110 4.32 12.25 9.90
C GLU A 110 5.59 11.78 9.19
N TYR A 111 6.55 12.69 9.01
CA TYR A 111 7.82 12.42 8.32
C TYR A 111 8.56 11.21 8.91
N ASN A 112 8.59 11.07 10.23
CA ASN A 112 9.26 9.94 10.89
C ASN A 112 8.55 8.61 10.60
N ALA A 113 7.22 8.59 10.64
CA ALA A 113 6.45 7.38 10.32
C ALA A 113 6.66 6.95 8.86
N LEU A 114 6.72 7.92 7.93
CA LEU A 114 7.03 7.64 6.54
C LEU A 114 8.47 7.12 6.37
N ARG A 115 9.43 7.76 7.03
CA ARG A 115 10.84 7.35 7.02
C ARG A 115 10.99 5.92 7.54
N ASP A 116 10.36 5.57 8.65
CA ASP A 116 10.43 4.24 9.25
C ASP A 116 9.83 3.19 8.30
N ALA A 117 8.67 3.48 7.70
CA ALA A 117 8.06 2.60 6.71
C ALA A 117 9.00 2.32 5.53
N ILE A 118 9.70 3.35 5.03
CA ILE A 118 10.69 3.23 3.94
C ILE A 118 11.89 2.39 4.36
N CYS A 119 12.43 2.62 5.57
CA CYS A 119 13.53 1.84 6.10
C CYS A 119 13.16 0.35 6.17
N TYR A 120 11.99 0.02 6.73
CA TYR A 120 11.50 -1.36 6.79
C TYR A 120 11.24 -1.96 5.41
N GLY A 121 10.81 -1.16 4.43
CA GLY A 121 10.62 -1.62 3.05
C GLY A 121 11.93 -1.99 2.35
N ARG A 122 13.06 -1.41 2.77
CA ARG A 122 14.39 -1.69 2.22
C ARG A 122 15.04 -2.94 2.83
N GLU A 123 14.75 -3.26 4.08
CA GLU A 123 15.47 -4.27 4.84
C GLU A 123 14.89 -5.69 4.71
N GLY A 124 15.73 -6.66 4.33
CA GLY A 124 15.42 -8.09 4.44
C GLY A 124 14.93 -8.74 3.14
N GLN A 125 14.15 -9.80 3.26
CA GLN A 125 13.52 -10.49 2.13
C GLN A 125 12.28 -9.70 1.67
N SER A 126 12.08 -9.55 0.37
CA SER A 126 11.08 -8.64 -0.23
C SER A 126 9.66 -8.76 0.37
N LYS A 127 9.17 -9.97 0.66
CA LYS A 127 7.85 -10.18 1.27
C LYS A 127 7.77 -9.67 2.72
N ASP A 128 8.79 -9.94 3.53
CA ASP A 128 8.80 -9.54 4.94
C ASP A 128 9.01 -8.03 5.08
N SER A 129 9.88 -7.48 4.24
CA SER A 129 10.10 -6.02 4.09
C SER A 129 8.78 -5.31 3.74
N LEU A 130 8.01 -5.88 2.79
CA LEU A 130 6.72 -5.32 2.37
C LEU A 130 5.72 -5.34 3.53
N ASN A 131 5.64 -6.46 4.23
CA ASN A 131 4.75 -6.61 5.38
C ASN A 131 5.11 -5.62 6.50
N ALA A 132 6.39 -5.39 6.76
CA ALA A 132 6.88 -4.46 7.79
C ALA A 132 6.60 -3.00 7.42
N MET A 133 6.86 -2.61 6.17
CA MET A 133 6.52 -1.28 5.64
C MET A 133 5.02 -1.02 5.75
N VAL A 134 4.18 -1.92 5.23
CA VAL A 134 2.72 -1.79 5.28
C VAL A 134 2.21 -1.80 6.72
N ALA A 135 2.79 -2.62 7.60
CA ALA A 135 2.41 -2.62 9.02
C ALA A 135 2.67 -1.26 9.68
N THR A 136 3.80 -0.64 9.40
CA THR A 136 4.18 0.68 9.93
C THR A 136 3.20 1.77 9.47
N LEU A 137 2.83 1.74 8.19
CA LEU A 137 1.84 2.68 7.65
C LEU A 137 0.45 2.45 8.27
N ILE A 138 0.01 1.20 8.44
CA ILE A 138 -1.27 0.89 9.09
C ILE A 138 -1.27 1.32 10.55
N ASP A 139 -0.17 1.11 11.27
CA ASP A 139 -0.04 1.50 12.68
C ASP A 139 -0.09 3.02 12.86
N TYR A 140 0.31 3.79 11.85
CA TYR A 140 0.16 5.24 11.83
C TYR A 140 -1.31 5.67 11.62
N PHE A 141 -1.99 5.12 10.63
CA PHE A 141 -3.35 5.56 10.28
C PHE A 141 -4.45 4.97 11.16
N ILE A 142 -4.23 3.78 11.74
CA ILE A 142 -5.24 3.03 12.49
C ILE A 142 -4.66 2.52 13.80
N LEU A 143 -5.35 2.83 14.90
CA LEU A 143 -4.92 2.40 16.23
C LEU A 143 -4.84 0.87 16.34
N PRO A 144 -3.78 0.30 16.95
CA PRO A 144 -3.59 -1.15 17.05
C PRO A 144 -4.78 -1.94 17.60
N LYS A 145 -5.54 -1.33 18.53
CA LYS A 145 -6.73 -1.94 19.14
C LYS A 145 -7.90 -2.09 18.15
N GLU A 146 -7.99 -1.24 17.14
CA GLU A 146 -9.10 -1.17 16.18
C GLU A 146 -8.83 -2.01 14.94
N GLN A 147 -7.56 -2.25 14.61
CA GLN A 147 -7.15 -3.00 13.42
C GLN A 147 -7.80 -4.38 13.29
N GLY A 148 -8.06 -5.06 14.42
CA GLY A 148 -8.70 -6.38 14.42
C GLY A 148 -10.18 -6.39 14.02
N GLU A 149 -10.83 -5.22 14.05
CA GLU A 149 -12.23 -5.01 13.65
C GLU A 149 -12.40 -4.84 12.14
N TYR A 150 -11.31 -4.55 11.43
CA TYR A 150 -11.33 -4.33 10.00
C TYR A 150 -11.04 -5.61 9.21
N SER A 151 -11.56 -5.67 8.00
CA SER A 151 -11.10 -6.54 6.92
C SER A 151 -10.97 -5.74 5.64
N LEU A 152 -10.20 -6.23 4.67
CA LEU A 152 -9.93 -5.48 3.44
C LEU A 152 -11.22 -5.08 2.69
N SER A 153 -12.24 -5.95 2.66
CA SER A 153 -13.48 -5.72 1.89
C SER A 153 -14.76 -5.65 2.72
N GLY A 154 -14.69 -5.89 4.03
CA GLY A 154 -15.85 -6.03 4.91
C GLY A 154 -16.68 -7.30 4.71
N ARG A 155 -16.35 -8.13 3.70
CA ARG A 155 -17.13 -9.34 3.38
C ARG A 155 -16.89 -10.47 4.40
N PRO A 156 -17.88 -11.34 4.63
CA PRO A 156 -17.70 -12.58 5.36
C PRO A 156 -16.60 -13.45 4.74
N CYS A 157 -15.89 -14.20 5.59
CA CYS A 157 -14.89 -15.15 5.15
C CYS A 157 -15.56 -16.35 4.47
N ARG A 158 -15.24 -16.59 3.20
CA ARG A 158 -15.84 -17.69 2.41
C ARG A 158 -15.48 -19.09 2.93
N SER A 159 -14.31 -19.24 3.54
CA SER A 159 -13.84 -20.54 4.06
C SER A 159 -14.39 -20.88 5.45
N ILE A 160 -15.02 -19.93 6.14
CA ILE A 160 -15.61 -20.14 7.46
C ILE A 160 -17.12 -19.90 7.36
N PRO A 161 -17.94 -20.97 7.37
CA PRO A 161 -19.39 -20.87 7.36
C PRO A 161 -19.89 -19.95 8.48
N ASN A 162 -20.84 -19.07 8.18
CA ASN A 162 -21.44 -18.12 9.13
C ASN A 162 -20.46 -17.17 9.82
N SER A 163 -19.29 -16.92 9.22
CA SER A 163 -18.36 -15.93 9.75
C SER A 163 -18.98 -14.53 9.77
N LYS A 164 -18.83 -13.85 10.91
CA LYS A 164 -19.34 -12.49 11.06
C LYS A 164 -18.56 -11.54 10.15
N PRO A 165 -19.23 -10.70 9.34
CA PRO A 165 -18.56 -9.67 8.56
C PRO A 165 -17.87 -8.66 9.49
N LYS A 166 -16.77 -8.10 8.99
CA LYS A 166 -15.98 -7.07 9.67
C LYS A 166 -16.22 -5.72 9.02
N LYS A 167 -15.79 -4.64 9.67
CA LYS A 167 -15.81 -3.31 9.05
C LYS A 167 -14.88 -3.30 7.83
N PRO A 168 -15.26 -2.71 6.69
CA PRO A 168 -14.33 -2.53 5.58
C PRO A 168 -13.21 -1.58 6.00
N PHE A 169 -11.97 -1.92 5.65
CA PHE A 169 -10.82 -1.06 5.90
C PHE A 169 -10.95 0.23 5.08
N PRO A 170 -10.55 1.41 5.59
CA PRO A 170 -10.80 2.67 4.91
C PRO A 170 -10.19 2.70 3.51
N VAL A 171 -11.07 2.89 2.51
CA VAL A 171 -10.70 2.78 1.09
C VAL A 171 -9.68 3.84 0.71
N PHE A 172 -9.81 5.07 1.23
CA PHE A 172 -8.85 6.15 0.95
C PHE A 172 -7.42 5.81 1.41
N ILE A 173 -7.25 5.01 2.47
CA ILE A 173 -5.91 4.57 2.92
C ILE A 173 -5.37 3.49 1.98
N ILE A 174 -6.22 2.55 1.54
CA ILE A 174 -5.83 1.52 0.56
C ILE A 174 -5.44 2.20 -0.74
N ASP A 175 -6.25 3.15 -1.20
CA ASP A 175 -6.00 3.90 -2.40
C ASP A 175 -4.69 4.67 -2.26
N ALA A 176 -4.44 5.39 -1.16
CA ALA A 176 -3.15 6.04 -0.91
C ALA A 176 -1.95 5.09 -0.94
N MET A 177 -2.06 3.93 -0.27
CA MET A 177 -1.00 2.92 -0.26
C MET A 177 -0.84 2.18 -1.60
N THR A 178 -1.80 2.31 -2.53
CA THR A 178 -1.78 1.68 -3.86
C THR A 178 -1.81 2.70 -5.01
N SER A 179 -1.74 3.99 -4.66
CA SER A 179 -1.99 5.10 -5.57
C SER A 179 -0.83 5.26 -6.52
N LYS A 180 -1.10 5.82 -7.70
CA LYS A 180 -0.04 6.15 -8.65
C LYS A 180 0.95 7.16 -8.02
N HIS A 181 0.50 8.04 -7.13
CA HIS A 181 1.37 9.10 -6.60
C HIS A 181 2.40 8.57 -5.60
N PHE A 182 1.94 7.86 -4.56
CA PHE A 182 2.82 7.30 -3.53
C PHE A 182 3.61 6.09 -4.03
N VAL A 183 2.92 5.18 -4.73
CA VAL A 183 3.52 3.93 -5.17
C VAL A 183 4.38 4.18 -6.41
N VAL A 184 3.90 4.83 -7.48
CA VAL A 184 4.70 4.95 -8.72
C VAL A 184 5.85 5.95 -8.61
N TYR A 185 5.73 7.06 -7.87
CA TYR A 185 6.82 8.05 -7.80
C TYR A 185 7.75 7.89 -6.60
N PHE A 186 7.34 7.18 -5.54
CA PHE A 186 8.15 7.12 -4.31
C PHE A 186 8.61 5.71 -3.92
N ILE A 187 7.72 4.71 -3.96
CA ILE A 187 8.03 3.35 -3.49
C ILE A 187 8.45 2.41 -4.62
N LEU A 188 7.74 2.34 -5.75
CA LEU A 188 8.03 1.38 -6.85
C LEU A 188 9.43 1.54 -7.46
N PRO A 189 9.89 2.77 -7.80
CA PRO A 189 11.22 2.92 -8.40
C PRO A 189 12.29 2.42 -7.42
N ARG A 190 12.12 2.75 -6.13
CA ARG A 190 13.02 2.31 -5.06
C ARG A 190 12.92 0.81 -4.78
N TRP A 191 11.73 0.24 -4.82
CA TRP A 191 11.48 -1.18 -4.59
C TRP A 191 12.21 -2.04 -5.62
N LYS A 192 12.14 -1.65 -6.89
CA LYS A 192 12.89 -2.30 -7.98
C LYS A 192 14.39 -2.21 -7.73
N THR A 193 14.91 -1.07 -7.28
CA THR A 193 16.34 -0.94 -6.94
C THR A 193 16.75 -1.76 -5.71
N TRP A 194 15.86 -1.96 -4.74
CA TRP A 194 16.17 -2.68 -3.50
C TRP A 194 16.07 -4.20 -3.66
N HIS A 195 15.06 -4.67 -4.40
CA HIS A 195 14.65 -6.08 -4.42
C HIS A 195 14.67 -6.72 -5.81
N ASN A 196 15.04 -5.98 -6.86
CA ASN A 196 15.12 -6.43 -8.25
C ASN A 196 13.83 -7.12 -8.75
N ASN A 197 12.68 -6.64 -8.29
CA ASN A 197 11.36 -7.09 -8.75
C ASN A 197 10.37 -5.92 -8.76
N ASP A 198 9.31 -6.08 -9.56
CA ASP A 198 8.22 -5.10 -9.59
C ASP A 198 7.22 -5.42 -8.48
N LEU A 199 6.80 -4.37 -7.76
CA LEU A 199 5.79 -4.47 -6.72
C LEU A 199 4.40 -4.19 -7.31
N SER A 200 3.47 -5.13 -7.14
CA SER A 200 2.09 -5.00 -7.63
C SER A 200 1.13 -4.49 -6.56
N LYS A 201 0.00 -3.93 -7.00
CA LYS A 201 -1.08 -3.49 -6.10
C LYS A 201 -1.64 -4.64 -5.28
N GLU A 202 -1.68 -5.83 -5.86
CA GLU A 202 -2.17 -7.06 -5.24
C GLU A 202 -1.26 -7.51 -4.10
N GLN A 203 0.06 -7.37 -4.26
CA GLN A 203 1.03 -7.65 -3.20
C GLN A 203 0.84 -6.70 -2.00
N ILE A 204 0.62 -5.41 -2.25
CA ILE A 204 0.33 -4.43 -1.19
C ILE A 204 -0.98 -4.78 -0.47
N LYS A 205 -2.06 -5.07 -1.23
CA LYS A 205 -3.35 -5.49 -0.65
C LYS A 205 -3.25 -6.79 0.17
N ALA A 206 -2.41 -7.73 -0.27
CA ALA A 206 -2.13 -8.96 0.46
C ALA A 206 -1.41 -8.67 1.78
N ALA A 207 -0.42 -7.76 1.79
CA ALA A 207 0.27 -7.33 3.00
C ALA A 207 -0.67 -6.61 3.99
N ILE A 208 -1.57 -5.74 3.50
CA ILE A 208 -2.62 -5.11 4.32
C ILE A 208 -3.47 -6.20 4.98
N THR A 209 -3.94 -7.17 4.20
CA THR A 209 -4.75 -8.29 4.70
C THR A 209 -4.00 -9.08 5.77
N ALA A 210 -2.72 -9.39 5.55
CA ALA A 210 -1.89 -10.12 6.50
C ALA A 210 -1.76 -9.37 7.84
N LYS A 211 -1.52 -8.05 7.81
CA LYS A 211 -1.48 -7.21 9.01
C LYS A 211 -2.80 -7.24 9.78
N LEU A 212 -3.94 -7.07 9.10
CA LEU A 212 -5.27 -7.07 9.74
C LEU A 212 -5.62 -8.43 10.37
N VAL A 213 -5.31 -9.54 9.68
CA VAL A 213 -5.51 -10.90 10.20
C VAL A 213 -4.61 -11.16 11.42
N ASN A 214 -3.36 -10.70 11.37
CA ASN A 214 -2.43 -10.80 12.49
C ASN A 214 -2.93 -10.00 13.70
N SER A 215 -3.39 -8.77 13.51
CA SER A 215 -3.96 -7.92 14.58
C SER A 215 -5.21 -8.55 15.19
N HIS A 216 -6.11 -9.11 14.37
CA HIS A 216 -7.27 -9.86 14.86
C HIS A 216 -6.86 -11.07 15.72
N SER A 217 -5.88 -11.84 15.26
CA SER A 217 -5.39 -13.02 15.97
C SER A 217 -4.73 -12.65 17.31
N LYS A 218 -3.99 -11.53 17.35
CA LYS A 218 -3.39 -10.98 18.58
C LYS A 218 -4.46 -10.53 19.58
N ILE A 219 -5.49 -9.80 19.13
CA ILE A 219 -6.60 -9.35 19.99
C ILE A 219 -7.37 -10.54 20.54
N LYS A 220 -7.71 -11.52 19.70
CA LYS A 220 -8.38 -12.77 20.14
C LYS A 220 -7.58 -13.50 21.22
N LYS A 221 -6.26 -13.64 21.02
CA LYS A 221 -5.36 -14.26 22.02
C LYS A 221 -5.32 -13.48 23.34
N LYS A 222 -5.26 -12.14 23.30
CA LYS A 222 -5.29 -11.29 24.51
C LYS A 222 -6.60 -11.47 25.29
N ASN A 223 -7.74 -11.47 24.59
CA ASN A 223 -9.04 -11.63 25.23
C ASN A 223 -9.20 -13.01 25.89
N LEU A 224 -8.71 -14.08 25.24
CA LEU A 224 -8.72 -15.42 25.83
C LEU A 224 -7.86 -15.52 27.09
N LYS A 225 -6.67 -14.89 27.09
CA LYS A 225 -5.81 -14.83 28.29
C LYS A 225 -6.45 -14.04 29.42
N GLY A 226 -7.08 -12.90 29.13
CA GLY A 226 -7.79 -12.10 30.13
C GLY A 226 -8.98 -12.85 30.75
N GLN A 227 -9.70 -13.65 29.95
CA GLN A 227 -10.76 -14.52 30.47
C GLN A 227 -10.21 -15.65 31.35
N GLN A 228 -9.08 -16.27 30.98
CA GLN A 228 -8.44 -17.29 31.81
C GLN A 228 -7.97 -16.74 33.16
N LEU A 229 -7.34 -15.55 33.17
CA LEU A 229 -6.92 -14.90 34.41
C LEU A 229 -8.11 -14.53 35.31
N ASN A 230 -9.21 -14.04 34.75
CA ASN A 230 -10.41 -13.75 35.53
C ASN A 230 -11.03 -15.02 36.14
N ILE A 231 -11.00 -16.15 35.42
CA ILE A 231 -11.48 -17.45 35.94
C ILE A 231 -10.54 -17.97 37.05
N GLU A 232 -9.22 -17.82 36.89
CA GLU A 232 -8.24 -18.21 37.92
C GLU A 232 -8.35 -17.33 39.18
N GLU A 233 -8.58 -16.03 39.05
CA GLU A 233 -8.84 -15.12 40.18
C GLU A 233 -10.18 -15.43 40.87
N GLU A 234 -11.23 -15.80 40.11
CA GLU A 234 -12.53 -16.21 40.67
C GLU A 234 -12.43 -17.55 41.44
N ILE A 235 -11.62 -18.51 40.94
CA ILE A 235 -11.37 -19.79 41.61
C ILE A 235 -10.48 -19.63 42.86
N LEU A 236 -9.46 -18.76 42.80
CA LEU A 236 -8.57 -18.50 43.94
C LEU A 236 -9.19 -17.56 44.99
N GLY A 237 -10.10 -16.67 44.58
CA GLY A 237 -10.84 -15.76 45.46
C GLY A 237 -12.03 -16.41 46.18
N ALA A 238 -12.56 -17.54 45.70
CA ALA A 238 -13.64 -18.28 46.33
C ALA A 238 -13.19 -19.21 47.49
N GLY A 239 -11.89 -19.22 47.83
CA GLY A 239 -11.27 -20.18 48.74
C GLY A 239 -10.93 -19.71 50.15
N THR A 240 -11.36 -18.52 50.60
CA THR A 240 -11.08 -18.04 51.96
C THR A 240 -12.22 -17.17 52.49
N ASN A 241 -13.10 -17.82 53.26
CA ASN A 241 -14.06 -17.34 54.26
C ASN A 241 -15.03 -18.54 54.39
N ASP A 242 -14.95 -19.41 55.39
CA ASP A 242 -14.99 -19.09 56.81
C ASP A 242 -14.34 -20.22 57.64
N ASN A 243 -14.06 -19.88 58.90
CA ASN A 243 -14.21 -20.73 60.09
C ASN A 243 -12.92 -21.00 60.89
N TYR A 244 -12.46 -19.99 61.63
CA TYR A 244 -11.78 -20.20 62.91
C TYR A 244 -12.15 -19.09 63.89
N GLY A 245 -13.01 -19.40 64.86
CA GLY A 245 -13.39 -18.43 65.87
C GLY A 245 -14.40 -18.90 66.90
N ASN A 246 -14.32 -20.14 67.40
CA ASN A 246 -14.85 -20.41 68.75
C ASN A 246 -14.18 -21.65 69.36
N GLN A 247 -13.12 -21.43 70.15
CA GLN A 247 -12.70 -22.39 71.17
C GLN A 247 -12.84 -21.68 72.52
N GLN A 248 -13.88 -22.10 73.26
CA GLN A 248 -14.03 -21.83 74.67
C GLN A 248 -12.82 -22.40 75.42
N ALA A 249 -12.22 -21.55 76.26
CA ALA A 249 -11.22 -21.94 77.22
C ALA A 249 -11.82 -22.92 78.23
N GLY A 250 -11.21 -24.10 78.34
CA GLY A 250 -11.40 -24.99 79.48
C GLY A 250 -10.47 -24.59 80.63
N SER A 251 -10.97 -24.67 81.85
CA SER A 251 -10.16 -25.01 83.02
C SER A 251 -11.04 -25.77 83.99
N ILE A 252 -10.59 -26.99 84.28
CA ILE A 252 -11.11 -27.92 85.28
C ILE A 252 -10.26 -27.76 86.54
N GLU A 253 -10.88 -28.05 87.69
CA GLU A 253 -10.39 -28.13 89.09
C GLU A 253 -10.34 -26.84 89.91
#